data_AF-A0A3A4Q645-F1
#
_entry.id   AF-A0A3A4Q645-F1
#
_cell.length_a   1.000
_cell.length_b   1.000
_cell.length_c   1.000
_cell.angle_alpha   90.00
_cell.angle_beta   90.00
_cell.angle_gamma   90.00
#
_symmetry.space_group_name_H-M   'P 1'
#
loop_
_entity.id
_entity.type
_entity.pdbx_description
1 polymer ?
#
loop_
_entity_poly.entity_id
_entity_poly.type
_entity_poly.pdbx_seq_one_letter_code
_entity_poly.pdbx_strand_id
1 'polypeptide(L)'
;MTARGIEKTTLLVKRITELIEEGIGVTGEVAHYIETTFGPLTAATLAQILSDTENIEAESLVELLLYPDETIQVAMEPLLEKDEYTDKDIDAIIAGLTRTPKCITLRVPGAAGGCTEEIVINVKAYVLNTLIKRLNITRWIEPRVAGILAHRLADKSEILKARVKLRNARFAYTEAATAFLCELIEKTHKTPAFFRQAFTFMVDFLDETDPRADIYSALVEKKRGLRRMIRQAMTTEKALQENPPEVIILRGDPIFCINVDDTRSRMELVDRVCMLVFGAADA
;
A
#
# COMPACT_ATOMS: atom_id res chain seq x y z
N MET A 1 21.73 8.18 -23.18
CA MET A 1 20.25 8.15 -23.09
C MET A 1 19.70 8.42 -24.48
N THR A 2 18.67 7.69 -24.90
CA THR A 2 17.94 7.96 -26.15
C THR A 2 17.03 9.19 -25.98
N ALA A 3 16.65 9.86 -27.07
CA ALA A 3 15.75 11.04 -27.01
C ALA A 3 14.44 10.74 -26.25
N ARG A 4 13.84 9.57 -26.51
CA ARG A 4 12.66 9.07 -25.79
C ARG A 4 12.92 8.83 -24.28
N GLY A 5 14.13 8.39 -23.93
CA GLY A 5 14.54 8.22 -22.53
C GLY A 5 14.59 9.54 -21.76
N ILE A 6 15.05 10.61 -22.40
CA ILE A 6 15.09 11.96 -21.80
C ILE A 6 13.66 12.51 -21.62
N GLU A 7 12.81 12.29 -22.61
CA GLU A 7 11.41 12.75 -22.59
C GLU A 7 10.62 12.11 -21.44
N LYS A 8 10.67 10.77 -21.31
CA LYS A 8 9.94 10.06 -20.23
C LYS A 8 10.41 10.47 -18.83
N THR A 9 11.71 10.70 -18.61
CA THR A 9 12.24 11.15 -17.31
C THR A 9 11.80 12.58 -17.00
N THR A 10 11.76 13.44 -18.02
CA THR A 10 11.33 14.84 -17.86
C THR A 10 9.85 14.94 -17.49
N LEU A 11 9.00 14.12 -18.13
CA LEU A 11 7.57 14.05 -17.83
C LEU A 11 7.30 13.60 -16.39
N LEU A 12 8.02 12.58 -15.89
CA LEU A 12 7.88 12.15 -14.51
C LEU A 12 8.35 13.22 -13.52
N VAL A 13 9.51 13.85 -13.76
CA VAL A 13 10.01 14.93 -12.89
C VAL A 13 8.98 16.06 -12.79
N LYS A 14 8.37 16.42 -13.92
CA LYS A 14 7.30 17.44 -13.96
C LYS A 14 6.09 16.99 -13.13
N ARG A 15 5.57 15.79 -13.36
CA ARG A 15 4.37 15.31 -12.64
C ARG A 15 4.60 15.18 -11.13
N ILE A 16 5.77 14.69 -10.73
CA ILE A 16 6.12 14.57 -9.31
C ILE A 16 6.27 15.95 -8.68
N THR A 17 6.85 16.92 -9.39
CA THR A 17 6.91 18.31 -8.95
C THR A 17 5.52 18.89 -8.75
N GLU A 18 4.60 18.70 -9.72
CA GLU A 18 3.22 19.17 -9.61
C GLU A 18 2.51 18.58 -8.38
N LEU A 19 2.63 17.27 -8.13
CA LEU A 19 2.02 16.61 -6.97
C LEU A 19 2.57 17.13 -5.63
N ILE A 20 3.86 17.41 -5.58
CA ILE A 20 4.56 18.00 -4.42
C ILE A 20 4.08 19.44 -4.18
N GLU A 21 3.90 20.22 -5.24
CA GLU A 21 3.44 21.62 -5.20
C GLU A 21 1.93 21.76 -4.96
N GLU A 22 1.11 20.79 -5.39
CA GLU A 22 -0.32 20.71 -5.10
C GLU A 22 -0.62 20.64 -3.59
N GLY A 23 0.38 20.26 -2.79
CA GLY A 23 0.36 20.26 -1.33
C GLY A 23 -0.30 19.03 -0.72
N ILE A 24 0.14 18.66 0.48
CA ILE A 24 -0.23 17.41 1.16
C ILE A 24 -1.10 17.72 2.37
N GLY A 25 -2.26 17.07 2.45
CA GLY A 25 -3.17 17.16 3.59
C GLY A 25 -2.69 16.30 4.76
N VAL A 26 -2.50 16.91 5.93
CA VAL A 26 -2.20 16.21 7.18
C VAL A 26 -3.52 15.75 7.80
N THR A 27 -3.91 14.50 7.56
CA THR A 27 -5.22 13.97 7.96
C THR A 27 -5.13 12.55 8.50
N GLY A 28 -6.23 12.06 9.09
CA GLY A 28 -6.39 10.65 9.47
C GLY A 28 -5.37 10.18 10.52
N GLU A 29 -4.77 9.02 10.28
CA GLU A 29 -3.81 8.39 11.20
C GLU A 29 -2.55 9.23 11.40
N VAL A 30 -2.08 9.94 10.37
CA VAL A 30 -0.90 10.82 10.46
C VAL A 30 -1.18 11.99 11.39
N ALA A 31 -2.36 12.62 11.25
CA ALA A 31 -2.79 13.67 12.16
C ALA A 31 -2.88 13.17 13.61
N HIS A 32 -3.50 12.00 13.82
CA HIS A 32 -3.63 11.39 15.14
C HIS A 32 -2.28 11.04 15.78
N TYR A 33 -1.34 10.53 14.98
CA TYR A 33 0.03 10.25 15.41
C TYR A 33 0.75 11.54 15.85
N ILE A 34 0.62 12.61 15.08
CA ILE A 34 1.24 13.90 15.42
C ILE A 34 0.65 14.43 16.73
N GLU A 35 -0.67 14.40 16.88
CA GLU A 35 -1.36 14.85 18.08
C GLU A 35 -0.93 14.10 19.34
N THR A 36 -0.78 12.77 19.21
CA THR A 36 -0.41 11.90 20.33
C THR A 36 1.07 12.03 20.71
N THR A 37 1.94 12.28 19.73
CA THR A 37 3.40 12.27 19.94
C THR A 37 3.95 13.66 20.26
N PHE A 38 3.47 14.70 19.56
CA PHE A 38 4.02 16.05 19.63
C PHE A 38 3.05 17.07 20.24
N GLY A 39 1.86 16.63 20.64
CA GLY A 39 0.81 17.51 21.18
C GLY A 39 -0.06 18.14 20.08
N PRO A 40 -0.86 19.17 20.39
CA PRO A 40 -1.92 19.66 19.50
C PRO A 40 -1.43 20.01 18.10
N LEU A 41 -2.09 19.42 17.09
CA LEU A 41 -1.80 19.66 15.69
C LEU A 41 -2.28 21.06 15.27
N THR A 42 -1.32 21.98 15.15
CA THR A 42 -1.53 23.33 14.59
C THR A 42 -0.42 23.65 13.62
N ALA A 43 -0.61 24.65 12.74
CA ALA A 43 0.47 25.03 11.83
C ALA A 43 1.70 25.55 12.58
N ALA A 44 1.49 26.26 13.69
CA ALA A 44 2.58 26.76 14.53
C ALA A 44 3.40 25.62 15.16
N THR A 45 2.72 24.65 15.79
CA THR A 45 3.37 23.49 16.42
C THR A 45 4.16 22.71 15.38
N LEU A 46 3.54 22.41 14.22
CA LEU A 46 4.17 21.62 13.17
C LEU A 46 5.34 22.38 12.54
N ALA A 47 5.22 23.69 12.29
CA ALA A 47 6.34 24.49 11.78
C ALA A 47 7.51 24.54 12.76
N GLN A 48 7.25 24.59 14.06
CA GLN A 48 8.29 24.58 15.10
C GLN A 48 9.07 23.26 15.10
N ILE A 49 8.36 22.12 15.05
CA ILE A 49 8.99 20.79 15.00
C ILE A 49 9.84 20.66 13.73
N LEU A 50 9.28 21.03 12.58
CA LEU A 50 9.93 20.85 11.28
C LEU A 50 11.09 21.82 11.03
N SER A 51 11.17 22.91 11.79
CA SER A 51 12.28 23.86 11.73
C SER A 51 13.48 23.43 12.59
N ASP A 52 13.30 22.48 13.51
CA ASP A 52 14.36 21.97 14.37
C ASP A 52 15.21 20.94 13.61
N THR A 53 16.35 21.40 13.09
CA THR A 53 17.26 20.57 12.29
C THR A 53 18.07 19.55 13.09
N GLU A 54 18.11 19.66 14.42
CA GLU A 54 18.82 18.71 15.29
C GLU A 54 17.89 17.62 15.84
N ASN A 55 16.57 17.77 15.64
CA ASN A 55 15.58 16.81 16.07
C ASN A 55 15.42 15.66 15.05
N ILE A 56 15.88 14.47 15.43
CA ILE A 56 15.75 13.22 14.64
C ILE A 56 14.27 12.86 14.38
N GLU A 57 13.38 13.21 15.31
CA GLU A 57 11.94 12.97 15.17
C GLU A 57 11.33 13.86 14.09
N ALA A 58 11.85 15.09 13.91
CA ALA A 58 11.41 15.98 12.84
C ALA A 58 11.75 15.40 11.46
N GLU A 59 12.92 14.80 11.28
CA GLU A 59 13.29 14.15 10.01
C GLU A 59 12.39 12.95 9.70
N SER A 60 12.13 12.12 10.72
CA SER A 60 11.22 10.97 10.61
C SER A 60 9.79 11.41 10.29
N LEU A 61 9.34 12.53 10.85
CA LEU A 61 8.04 13.12 10.59
C LEU A 61 7.93 13.63 9.14
N VAL A 62 8.96 14.30 8.61
CA VAL A 62 8.96 14.71 7.18
C VAL A 62 8.86 13.49 6.27
N GLU A 63 9.58 12.40 6.57
CA GLU A 63 9.47 11.17 5.78
C GLU A 63 8.09 10.52 5.85
N LEU A 64 7.41 10.60 7.00
CA LEU A 64 6.05 10.09 7.19
C LEU A 64 5.05 10.95 6.40
N LEU A 65 5.15 12.27 6.51
CA LEU A 65 4.29 13.22 5.79
C LEU A 65 4.44 13.12 4.27
N LEU A 66 5.65 12.80 3.80
CA LEU A 66 5.97 12.64 2.38
C LEU A 66 5.93 11.17 1.94
N TYR A 67 5.33 10.28 2.73
CA TYR A 67 5.08 8.92 2.28
C TYR A 67 4.06 8.93 1.13
N PRO A 68 4.35 8.31 -0.03
CA PRO A 68 3.42 8.31 -1.14
C PRO A 68 2.21 7.41 -0.82
N ASP A 69 1.06 8.02 -0.58
CA ASP A 69 -0.19 7.30 -0.38
C ASP A 69 -0.71 6.67 -1.68
N GLU A 70 -1.81 5.91 -1.60
CA GLU A 70 -2.42 5.31 -2.79
C GLU A 70 -2.81 6.38 -3.83
N THR A 71 -3.27 7.54 -3.39
CA THR A 71 -3.70 8.64 -4.25
C THR A 71 -2.55 9.13 -5.15
N ILE A 72 -1.40 9.44 -4.56
CA ILE A 72 -0.18 9.85 -5.28
C ILE A 72 0.25 8.75 -6.25
N GLN A 73 0.27 7.50 -5.80
CA GLN A 73 0.71 6.38 -6.64
C GLN A 73 -0.23 6.15 -7.85
N VAL A 74 -1.54 6.20 -7.65
CA VAL A 74 -2.54 6.10 -8.72
C VAL A 74 -2.39 7.24 -9.72
N ALA A 75 -2.08 8.45 -9.27
CA ALA A 75 -1.86 9.61 -10.13
C ALA A 75 -0.63 9.47 -11.04
N MET A 76 0.35 8.63 -10.65
CA MET A 76 1.56 8.35 -11.42
C MET A 76 1.37 7.23 -12.46
N GLU A 77 0.49 6.27 -12.21
CA GLU A 77 0.31 5.08 -13.07
C GLU A 77 0.10 5.36 -14.57
N PRO A 78 -0.66 6.40 -15.01
CA PRO A 78 -0.83 6.68 -16.44
C PRO A 78 0.47 7.00 -17.19
N LEU A 79 1.50 7.47 -16.46
CA LEU A 79 2.84 7.68 -17.01
C LEU A 79 3.65 6.39 -16.95
N LEU A 80 3.56 5.67 -15.82
CA LEU A 80 4.29 4.42 -15.58
C LEU A 80 3.79 3.23 -16.43
N GLU A 81 2.62 3.33 -17.03
CA GLU A 81 2.07 2.31 -17.93
C GLU A 81 2.73 2.32 -19.32
N LYS A 82 3.26 3.47 -19.75
CA LYS A 82 3.69 3.68 -21.15
C LYS A 82 5.12 3.26 -21.44
N ASP A 83 5.96 3.25 -20.40
CA ASP A 83 7.39 3.05 -20.53
C ASP A 83 7.92 2.19 -19.38
N GLU A 84 8.99 1.45 -19.67
CA GLU A 84 9.77 0.76 -18.64
C GLU A 84 10.82 1.72 -18.08
N TYR A 85 11.04 1.66 -16.76
CA TYR A 85 12.00 2.50 -16.05
C TYR A 85 13.12 1.65 -15.47
N THR A 86 14.35 2.09 -15.71
CA THR A 86 15.58 1.47 -15.21
C THR A 86 16.15 2.29 -14.06
N ASP A 87 17.10 1.73 -13.31
CA ASP A 87 17.80 2.48 -12.24
C ASP A 87 18.48 3.76 -12.76
N LYS A 88 18.97 3.75 -14.01
CA LYS A 88 19.51 4.96 -14.66
C LYS A 88 18.46 6.04 -14.88
N ASP A 89 17.22 5.65 -15.16
CA ASP A 89 16.11 6.60 -15.29
C ASP A 89 15.76 7.18 -13.91
N ILE A 90 15.81 6.35 -12.86
CA ILE A 90 15.60 6.79 -11.47
C ILE A 90 16.66 7.82 -11.05
N ASP A 91 17.93 7.55 -11.32
CA ASP A 91 19.02 8.49 -11.04
C ASP A 91 18.81 9.83 -11.76
N ALA A 92 18.37 9.78 -13.02
CA ALA A 92 18.06 10.99 -13.80
C ALA A 92 16.85 11.75 -13.23
N ILE A 93 15.82 11.06 -12.75
CA ILE A 93 14.65 11.66 -12.10
C ILE A 93 15.04 12.33 -10.79
N ILE A 94 15.82 11.65 -9.93
CA ILE A 94 16.32 12.21 -8.67
C ILE A 94 17.19 13.43 -8.93
N ALA A 95 18.13 13.34 -9.88
CA ALA A 95 18.95 14.47 -10.29
C ALA A 95 18.11 15.64 -10.83
N GLY A 96 17.05 15.35 -11.58
CA GLY A 96 16.10 16.36 -12.07
C GLY A 96 15.35 17.07 -10.94
N LEU A 97 14.86 16.32 -9.95
CA LEU A 97 14.11 16.85 -8.81
C LEU A 97 14.97 17.65 -7.83
N THR A 98 16.25 17.28 -7.67
CA THR A 98 17.18 17.90 -6.72
C THR A 98 17.94 19.10 -7.28
N ARG A 99 17.79 19.41 -8.57
CA ARG A 99 18.41 20.59 -9.21
C ARG A 99 17.96 21.91 -8.62
N THR A 100 16.71 21.99 -8.17
CA THR A 100 16.18 23.18 -7.52
C THR A 100 15.66 22.80 -6.15
N PRO A 101 15.86 23.63 -5.11
CA PRO A 101 15.20 23.44 -3.83
C PRO A 101 13.69 23.29 -4.06
N LYS A 102 13.09 22.30 -3.40
CA LYS A 102 11.66 22.03 -3.49
C LYS A 102 11.01 22.42 -2.17
N CYS A 103 9.92 23.16 -2.30
CA CYS A 103 9.05 23.51 -1.20
C CYS A 103 7.78 22.68 -1.31
N ILE A 104 7.30 22.14 -0.19
CA ILE A 104 6.00 21.49 -0.11
C ILE A 104 5.10 22.29 0.80
N THR A 105 3.87 22.51 0.34
CA THR A 105 2.81 23.06 1.17
C THR A 105 2.12 21.92 1.92
N LEU A 106 2.18 21.94 3.24
CA LEU A 106 1.42 21.07 4.13
C LEU A 106 0.13 21.78 4.54
N ARG A 107 -1.00 21.10 4.36
CA ARG A 107 -2.33 21.57 4.75
C ARG A 107 -2.75 20.92 6.07
N VAL A 108 -2.82 21.73 7.11
CA VAL A 108 -3.14 21.29 8.48
C VAL A 108 -4.59 21.66 8.80
N PRO A 109 -5.41 20.75 9.36
CA PRO A 109 -6.74 21.10 9.85
C PRO A 109 -6.62 22.13 10.97
N GLY A 110 -7.23 23.30 10.81
CA GLY A 110 -7.18 24.36 11.83
C GLY A 110 -8.00 24.02 13.07
N ALA A 111 -7.60 24.60 14.20
CA ALA A 111 -8.13 24.31 15.54
C ALA A 111 -9.66 24.51 15.71
N ALA A 112 -10.32 25.22 14.78
CA ALA A 112 -11.75 25.52 14.80
C ALA A 112 -12.59 24.73 13.77
N GLY A 113 -12.04 23.69 13.15
CA GLY A 113 -12.79 22.74 12.31
C GLY A 113 -13.33 23.30 10.98
N GLY A 114 -12.87 24.48 10.54
CA GLY A 114 -13.36 25.12 9.31
C GLY A 114 -12.30 25.83 8.44
N CYS A 115 -11.10 26.10 8.96
CA CYS A 115 -10.01 26.73 8.20
C CYS A 115 -8.83 25.77 8.11
N THR A 116 -8.32 25.54 6.90
CA THR A 116 -7.06 24.83 6.69
C THR A 116 -5.92 25.82 6.80
N GLU A 117 -4.96 25.54 7.68
CA GLU A 117 -3.73 26.31 7.79
C GLU A 117 -2.66 25.70 6.87
N GLU A 118 -1.83 26.54 6.25
CA GLU A 118 -0.79 26.10 5.32
C GLU A 118 0.60 26.39 5.87
N ILE A 119 1.49 25.40 5.80
CA ILE A 119 2.91 25.54 6.14
C ILE A 119 3.73 25.17 4.93
N VAL A 120 4.78 25.93 4.64
CA VAL A 120 5.74 25.58 3.59
C VAL A 120 6.99 25.02 4.22
N ILE A 121 7.38 23.81 3.81
CA ILE A 121 8.63 23.17 4.24
C ILE A 121 9.60 22.99 3.08
N ASN A 122 10.89 23.22 3.36
CA ASN A 122 11.96 22.91 2.43
C ASN A 122 12.26 21.41 2.49
N VAL A 123 12.16 20.73 1.35
CA VAL A 123 12.42 19.29 1.28
C VAL A 123 13.89 19.05 0.97
N LYS A 124 14.55 18.36 1.90
CA LYS A 124 15.94 17.93 1.71
C LYS A 124 16.02 16.86 0.60
N ALA A 125 17.14 16.84 -0.13
CA ALA A 125 17.32 15.95 -1.29
C ALA A 125 17.17 14.45 -0.95
N TYR A 126 17.58 14.02 0.26
CA TYR A 126 17.43 12.62 0.65
C TYR A 126 15.95 12.22 0.82
N VAL A 127 15.07 13.13 1.24
CA VAL A 127 13.65 12.80 1.38
C VAL A 127 13.01 12.60 0.01
N LEU A 128 13.38 13.42 -0.97
CA LEU A 128 12.98 13.20 -2.37
C LEU A 128 13.47 11.85 -2.88
N ASN A 129 14.70 11.46 -2.55
CA ASN A 129 15.22 10.13 -2.90
C ASN A 129 14.38 9.01 -2.26
N THR A 130 14.05 9.12 -0.98
CA THR A 130 13.20 8.17 -0.26
C THR A 130 11.80 8.08 -0.89
N LEU A 131 11.18 9.22 -1.23
CA LEU A 131 9.89 9.27 -1.93
C LEU A 131 9.95 8.51 -3.27
N ILE A 132 10.95 8.81 -4.11
CA ILE A 132 11.10 8.16 -5.42
C ILE A 132 11.29 6.64 -5.29
N LYS A 133 12.08 6.20 -4.31
CA LYS A 133 12.25 4.77 -4.02
C LYS A 133 10.94 4.11 -3.57
N ARG A 134 10.15 4.79 -2.74
CA ARG A 134 8.85 4.28 -2.24
C ARG A 134 7.78 4.22 -3.32
N LEU A 135 7.90 4.96 -4.42
CA LEU A 135 6.99 4.88 -5.57
C LEU A 135 7.16 3.61 -6.41
N ASN A 136 8.21 2.79 -6.17
CA ASN A 136 8.42 1.52 -6.86
C ASN A 136 8.36 1.61 -8.41
N ILE A 137 8.89 2.72 -8.96
CA ILE A 137 8.79 3.07 -10.40
C ILE A 137 9.42 2.01 -11.31
N THR A 138 10.52 1.38 -10.88
CA THR A 138 11.21 0.33 -11.64
C THR A 138 10.53 -1.03 -11.56
N ARG A 139 9.49 -1.17 -10.71
CA ARG A 139 8.79 -2.44 -10.55
C ARG A 139 8.02 -2.77 -11.82
N TRP A 140 8.46 -3.84 -12.47
CA TRP A 140 7.83 -4.36 -13.67
C TRP A 140 6.54 -5.10 -13.33
N ILE A 141 5.50 -4.84 -14.12
CA ILE A 141 4.23 -5.58 -14.09
C ILE A 141 4.21 -6.47 -15.32
N GLU A 142 3.99 -7.77 -15.11
CA GLU A 142 3.92 -8.76 -16.19
C GLU A 142 2.88 -8.34 -17.26
N PRO A 143 3.27 -8.24 -18.55
CA PRO A 143 2.41 -7.72 -19.62
C PRO A 143 1.08 -8.47 -19.80
N ARG A 144 1.06 -9.78 -19.53
CA ARG A 144 -0.17 -10.59 -19.60
C ARG A 144 -1.19 -10.16 -18.56
N VAL A 145 -0.75 -9.94 -17.31
CA VAL A 145 -1.61 -9.46 -16.22
C VAL A 145 -2.09 -8.05 -16.52
N ALA A 146 -1.18 -7.16 -16.93
CA ALA A 146 -1.52 -5.79 -17.31
C ALA A 146 -2.54 -5.73 -18.47
N GLY A 147 -2.36 -6.56 -19.49
CA GLY A 147 -3.28 -6.64 -20.63
C GLY A 147 -4.67 -7.12 -20.25
N ILE A 148 -4.77 -8.14 -19.39
CA ILE A 148 -6.07 -8.64 -18.90
C ILE A 148 -6.77 -7.59 -18.04
N LEU A 149 -6.05 -6.88 -17.16
CA LEU A 149 -6.62 -5.77 -16.39
C LEU A 149 -7.23 -4.72 -17.32
N ALA A 150 -6.47 -4.27 -18.32
CA ALA A 150 -6.92 -3.26 -19.28
C ALA A 150 -8.09 -3.73 -20.16
N HIS A 151 -8.18 -5.03 -20.46
CA HIS A 151 -9.22 -5.57 -21.33
C HIS A 151 -10.51 -5.94 -20.59
N ARG A 152 -10.42 -6.40 -19.34
CA ARG A 152 -11.57 -6.93 -18.59
C ARG A 152 -12.23 -5.91 -17.68
N LEU A 153 -11.49 -4.93 -17.16
CA LEU A 153 -12.03 -3.89 -16.29
C LEU A 153 -12.50 -2.71 -17.14
N ALA A 154 -13.74 -2.28 -16.93
CA ALA A 154 -14.29 -1.10 -17.62
C ALA A 154 -13.88 0.22 -16.94
N ASP A 155 -13.66 0.20 -15.62
CA ASP A 155 -13.30 1.39 -14.86
C ASP A 155 -11.78 1.59 -14.85
N LYS A 156 -11.34 2.70 -15.44
CA LYS A 156 -9.93 3.10 -15.46
C LYS A 156 -9.37 3.30 -14.04
N SER A 157 -10.18 3.80 -13.11
CA SER A 157 -9.74 4.00 -11.72
C SER A 157 -9.34 2.68 -11.07
N GLU A 158 -10.15 1.63 -11.26
CA GLU A 158 -9.89 0.29 -10.73
C GLU A 158 -8.67 -0.36 -11.37
N ILE A 159 -8.45 -0.14 -12.67
CA ILE A 159 -7.24 -0.58 -13.36
C ILE A 159 -5.99 0.05 -12.71
N LEU A 160 -5.99 1.36 -12.51
CA LEU A 160 -4.84 2.06 -11.93
C LEU A 160 -4.58 1.60 -10.50
N LYS A 161 -5.62 1.43 -9.67
CA LYS A 161 -5.48 0.89 -8.31
C LYS A 161 -4.91 -0.54 -8.30
N ALA A 162 -5.40 -1.41 -9.17
CA ALA A 162 -4.87 -2.77 -9.29
C ALA A 162 -3.38 -2.76 -9.70
N ARG A 163 -2.98 -1.87 -10.61
CA ARG A 163 -1.58 -1.69 -11.00
C ARG A 163 -0.72 -1.21 -9.84
N VAL A 164 -1.16 -0.20 -9.08
CA VAL A 164 -0.46 0.27 -7.88
C VAL A 164 -0.24 -0.89 -6.90
N LYS A 165 -1.27 -1.70 -6.65
CA LYS A 165 -1.17 -2.86 -5.76
C LYS A 165 -0.14 -3.87 -6.27
N LEU A 166 -0.10 -4.14 -7.58
CA LEU A 166 0.92 -5.01 -8.19
C LEU A 166 2.34 -4.43 -8.12
N ARG A 167 2.52 -3.11 -8.22
CA ARG A 167 3.84 -2.49 -8.07
C ARG A 167 4.38 -2.56 -6.65
N ASN A 168 3.49 -2.52 -5.67
CA ASN A 168 3.85 -2.63 -4.25
C ASN A 168 3.99 -4.07 -3.78
N ALA A 169 3.41 -5.03 -4.52
CA ALA A 169 3.58 -6.45 -4.25
C ALA A 169 5.06 -6.80 -4.24
N ARG A 170 5.49 -7.69 -3.35
CA ARG A 170 6.87 -8.14 -3.17
C ARG A 170 7.20 -9.45 -3.88
N PHE A 171 6.21 -10.24 -4.29
CA PHE A 171 6.42 -11.48 -5.03
C PHE A 171 7.05 -11.27 -6.41
N ALA A 172 7.65 -12.34 -6.95
CA ALA A 172 8.15 -12.40 -8.32
C ALA A 172 7.12 -13.10 -9.22
N TYR A 173 6.95 -12.59 -10.45
CA TYR A 173 6.06 -13.21 -11.44
C TYR A 173 6.66 -14.53 -11.93
N THR A 174 6.15 -15.65 -11.43
CA THR A 174 6.36 -16.98 -12.01
C THR A 174 5.25 -17.29 -13.02
N GLU A 175 5.43 -18.30 -13.87
CA GLU A 175 4.37 -18.71 -14.80
C GLU A 175 3.09 -19.10 -14.06
N ALA A 176 3.21 -19.80 -12.93
CA ALA A 176 2.08 -20.19 -12.09
C ALA A 176 1.37 -18.96 -11.49
N ALA A 177 2.12 -18.00 -10.93
CA ALA A 177 1.54 -16.78 -10.36
C ALA A 177 0.85 -15.91 -11.43
N THR A 178 1.47 -15.79 -12.60
CA THR A 178 0.90 -15.07 -13.74
C THR A 178 -0.39 -15.74 -14.23
N ALA A 179 -0.38 -17.05 -14.46
CA ALA A 179 -1.56 -17.79 -14.88
C ALA A 179 -2.70 -17.68 -13.86
N PHE A 180 -2.38 -17.81 -12.56
CA PHE A 180 -3.35 -17.66 -11.48
C PHE A 180 -3.97 -16.25 -11.44
N LEU A 181 -3.17 -15.19 -11.52
CA LEU A 181 -3.68 -13.81 -11.53
C LEU A 181 -4.54 -13.53 -12.76
N CYS A 182 -4.13 -14.02 -13.94
CA CYS A 182 -4.92 -13.94 -15.16
C CYS A 182 -6.31 -14.59 -14.96
N GLU A 183 -6.35 -15.84 -14.52
CA GLU A 183 -7.60 -16.58 -14.28
C GLU A 183 -8.46 -15.89 -13.21
N LEU A 184 -7.84 -15.41 -12.12
CA LEU A 184 -8.53 -14.67 -11.07
C LEU A 184 -9.25 -13.43 -11.66
N ILE A 185 -8.55 -12.60 -12.43
CA ILE A 185 -9.15 -11.41 -13.04
C ILE A 185 -10.27 -11.81 -14.01
N GLU A 186 -10.06 -12.83 -14.84
CA GLU A 186 -11.07 -13.30 -15.78
C GLU A 186 -12.36 -13.80 -15.11
N LYS A 187 -12.27 -14.45 -13.94
CA LYS A 187 -13.46 -14.95 -13.23
C LYS A 187 -14.14 -13.90 -12.36
N THR A 188 -13.41 -12.90 -11.88
CA THR A 188 -13.92 -11.98 -10.85
C THR A 188 -14.28 -10.59 -11.34
N HIS A 189 -13.80 -10.16 -12.53
CA HIS A 189 -14.02 -8.80 -13.07
C HIS A 189 -15.49 -8.35 -13.14
N LYS A 190 -16.45 -9.29 -13.26
CA LYS A 190 -17.89 -8.97 -13.35
C LYS A 190 -18.50 -8.45 -12.05
N THR A 191 -17.82 -8.62 -10.91
CA THR A 191 -18.31 -8.17 -9.62
C THR A 191 -17.25 -7.26 -8.97
N PRO A 192 -17.28 -5.94 -9.20
CA PRO A 192 -16.20 -5.03 -8.82
C PRO A 192 -15.85 -5.07 -7.32
N ALA A 193 -16.86 -5.12 -6.44
CA ALA A 193 -16.64 -5.18 -5.00
C ALA A 193 -15.90 -6.47 -4.57
N PHE A 194 -16.30 -7.61 -5.15
CA PHE A 194 -15.65 -8.89 -4.89
C PHE A 194 -14.26 -8.96 -5.53
N PHE A 195 -14.11 -8.45 -6.76
CA PHE A 195 -12.82 -8.32 -7.44
C PHE A 195 -11.82 -7.57 -6.56
N ARG A 196 -12.16 -6.38 -6.05
CA ARG A 196 -11.25 -5.61 -5.19
C ARG A 196 -10.79 -6.40 -3.97
N GLN A 197 -11.73 -7.03 -3.26
CA GLN A 197 -11.40 -7.79 -2.05
C GLN A 197 -10.55 -9.02 -2.37
N ALA A 198 -10.95 -9.80 -3.38
CA ALA A 198 -10.23 -11.00 -3.79
C ALA A 198 -8.84 -10.66 -4.35
N PHE A 199 -8.73 -9.63 -5.20
CA PHE A 199 -7.46 -9.21 -5.80
C PHE A 199 -6.46 -8.73 -4.75
N THR A 200 -6.89 -7.84 -3.84
CA THR A 200 -6.04 -7.36 -2.75
C THR A 200 -5.57 -8.51 -1.87
N PHE A 201 -6.49 -9.38 -1.44
CA PHE A 201 -6.16 -10.54 -0.61
C PHE A 201 -5.20 -11.50 -1.33
N MET A 202 -5.41 -11.76 -2.62
CA MET A 202 -4.60 -12.72 -3.36
C MET A 202 -3.20 -12.18 -3.68
N VAL A 203 -3.05 -10.88 -3.92
CA VAL A 203 -1.73 -10.23 -4.03
C VAL A 203 -0.98 -10.36 -2.71
N ASP A 204 -1.63 -10.05 -1.58
CA ASP A 204 -1.01 -10.18 -0.25
C ASP A 204 -0.65 -11.65 0.08
N PHE A 205 -1.49 -12.60 -0.35
CA PHE A 205 -1.21 -14.03 -0.21
C PHE A 205 0.01 -14.47 -1.02
N LEU A 206 0.15 -14.00 -2.27
CA LEU A 206 1.31 -14.32 -3.10
C LEU A 206 2.61 -13.70 -2.53
N ASP A 207 2.52 -12.55 -1.87
CA ASP A 207 3.65 -11.92 -1.19
C ASP A 207 4.19 -12.75 -0.02
N GLU A 208 3.30 -13.46 0.69
CA GLU A 208 3.66 -14.30 1.82
C GLU A 208 4.07 -15.74 1.41
N THR A 209 3.75 -16.15 0.19
CA THR A 209 3.90 -17.53 -0.27
C THR A 209 5.26 -17.75 -0.95
N ASP A 210 5.87 -18.93 -0.74
CA ASP A 210 7.07 -19.31 -1.48
C ASP A 210 6.76 -19.38 -2.99
N PRO A 211 7.49 -18.65 -3.86
CA PRO A 211 7.29 -18.68 -5.31
C PRO A 211 7.38 -20.07 -5.96
N ARG A 212 7.98 -21.05 -5.26
CA ARG A 212 8.10 -22.44 -5.72
C ARG A 212 6.98 -23.34 -5.23
N ALA A 213 6.18 -22.90 -4.27
CA ALA A 213 5.06 -23.68 -3.76
C ALA A 213 3.93 -23.74 -4.79
N ASP A 214 3.23 -24.87 -4.80
CA ASP A 214 1.97 -24.97 -5.53
C ASP A 214 0.93 -24.03 -4.92
N ILE A 215 0.38 -23.12 -5.73
CA ILE A 215 -0.51 -22.04 -5.29
C ILE A 215 -1.78 -22.62 -4.63
N TYR A 216 -2.34 -23.69 -5.20
CA TYR A 216 -3.54 -24.32 -4.66
C TYR A 216 -3.27 -24.93 -3.28
N SER A 217 -2.20 -25.71 -3.15
CA SER A 217 -1.78 -26.30 -1.88
C SER A 217 -1.50 -25.23 -0.82
N ALA A 218 -0.86 -24.13 -1.20
CA ALA A 218 -0.61 -23.00 -0.31
C ALA A 218 -1.91 -22.29 0.13
N LEU A 219 -2.90 -22.16 -0.75
CA LEU A 219 -4.22 -21.61 -0.40
C LEU A 219 -4.96 -22.53 0.60
N VAL A 220 -4.90 -23.84 0.40
CA VAL A 220 -5.49 -24.82 1.34
C VAL A 220 -4.81 -24.72 2.71
N GLU A 221 -3.48 -24.60 2.75
CA GLU A 221 -2.76 -24.40 4.02
C GLU A 221 -3.11 -23.05 4.68
N LYS A 222 -3.26 -21.97 3.90
CA LYS A 222 -3.73 -20.68 4.41
C LYS A 222 -5.13 -20.79 5.02
N LYS A 223 -6.06 -21.49 4.35
CA LYS A 223 -7.41 -21.78 4.87
C LYS A 223 -7.36 -22.57 6.18
N ARG A 224 -6.50 -23.59 6.28
CA ARG A 224 -6.28 -24.34 7.53
C ARG A 224 -5.72 -23.45 8.63
N GLY A 225 -4.82 -22.53 8.31
CA GLY A 225 -4.31 -21.49 9.21
C GLY A 225 -5.44 -20.61 9.77
N LEU A 226 -6.26 -20.04 8.90
CA LEU A 226 -7.41 -19.19 9.29
C LEU A 226 -8.40 -19.96 10.19
N ARG A 227 -8.72 -21.22 9.83
CA ARG A 227 -9.58 -22.10 10.66
C ARG A 227 -8.98 -22.32 12.06
N ARG A 228 -7.66 -22.54 12.17
CA ARG A 228 -6.98 -22.70 13.46
C ARG A 228 -7.04 -21.42 14.30
N MET A 229 -6.79 -20.26 13.69
CA MET A 229 -6.86 -18.96 14.36
C MET A 229 -8.26 -18.71 14.94
N ILE A 230 -9.32 -18.97 14.16
CA ILE A 230 -10.72 -18.82 14.64
C ILE A 230 -11.00 -19.73 15.84
N ARG A 231 -10.60 -21.01 15.77
CA ARG A 231 -10.81 -21.95 16.88
C ARG A 231 -10.06 -21.52 18.15
N GLN A 232 -8.84 -21.02 17.99
CA GLN A 232 -8.02 -20.58 19.11
C GLN A 232 -8.63 -19.33 19.76
N ALA A 233 -9.05 -18.35 18.96
CA ALA A 233 -9.71 -17.14 19.46
C ALA A 233 -11.00 -17.43 20.22
N MET A 234 -11.87 -18.30 19.69
CA MET A 234 -13.08 -18.72 20.40
C MET A 234 -12.78 -19.43 21.72
N THR A 235 -11.70 -20.22 21.77
CA THR A 235 -11.27 -20.91 22.99
C THR A 235 -10.76 -19.91 24.02
N THR A 236 -9.94 -18.94 23.61
CA THR A 236 -9.44 -17.86 24.46
C THR A 236 -10.57 -16.97 24.98
N GLU A 237 -11.54 -16.61 24.13
CA GLU A 237 -12.70 -15.81 24.52
C GLU A 237 -13.55 -16.53 25.58
N LYS A 238 -13.80 -17.83 25.38
CA LYS A 238 -14.50 -18.65 26.39
C LYS A 238 -13.72 -18.70 27.70
N ALA A 239 -12.39 -18.87 27.65
CA ALA A 239 -11.56 -18.88 28.85
C ALA A 239 -11.62 -17.55 29.62
N LEU A 240 -11.63 -16.41 28.90
CA LEU A 240 -11.77 -15.05 29.46
C LEU A 240 -13.16 -14.78 30.06
N GLN A 241 -14.21 -15.43 29.55
CA GLN A 241 -15.55 -15.37 30.16
C GLN A 241 -15.61 -16.16 31.46
N GLU A 242 -14.87 -17.27 31.55
CA GLU A 242 -14.87 -18.17 32.71
C GLU A 242 -13.86 -17.77 33.80
N ASN A 243 -12.80 -17.03 33.46
CA ASN A 243 -11.72 -16.65 34.38
C ASN A 243 -11.31 -15.19 34.22
N PRO A 244 -10.94 -14.49 35.31
CA PRO A 244 -10.32 -13.17 35.22
C PRO A 244 -9.06 -13.20 34.35
N PRO A 245 -8.80 -12.16 33.54
CA PRO A 245 -7.67 -12.12 32.60
C PRO A 245 -6.31 -12.31 33.29
N GLU A 246 -6.18 -11.92 34.55
CA GLU A 246 -4.98 -12.11 35.36
C GLU A 246 -4.61 -13.59 35.53
N VAL A 247 -5.61 -14.48 35.62
CA VAL A 247 -5.42 -15.93 35.78
C VAL A 247 -4.91 -16.56 34.48
N ILE A 248 -5.35 -16.05 33.33
CA ILE A 248 -4.93 -16.52 32.00
C ILE A 248 -3.49 -16.08 31.72
N ILE A 249 -3.16 -14.83 32.07
CA ILE A 249 -1.79 -14.30 31.98
C ILE A 249 -0.84 -15.08 32.91
N LEU A 250 -1.27 -15.39 34.14
CA LEU A 250 -0.49 -16.20 35.10
C LEU A 250 -0.23 -17.63 34.62
N ARG A 251 -1.12 -18.21 33.80
CA ARG A 251 -0.93 -19.53 33.17
C ARG A 251 -0.01 -19.49 31.95
N GLY A 252 0.33 -18.31 31.45
CA GLY A 252 1.14 -18.13 30.25
C GLY A 252 0.37 -18.39 28.95
N ASP A 253 -0.96 -18.43 28.98
CA ASP A 253 -1.78 -18.63 27.79
C ASP A 253 -1.82 -17.32 26.96
N PRO A 254 -1.54 -17.37 25.65
CA PRO A 254 -1.55 -16.17 24.82
C PRO A 254 -2.97 -15.67 24.62
N ILE A 255 -3.21 -14.38 24.91
CA ILE A 255 -4.46 -13.70 24.58
C ILE A 255 -4.48 -13.44 23.08
N PHE A 256 -5.28 -14.23 22.35
CA PHE A 256 -5.48 -14.08 20.91
C PHE A 256 -6.56 -13.05 20.61
N CYS A 257 -6.14 -11.81 20.35
CA CYS A 257 -7.02 -10.75 19.86
C CYS A 257 -7.06 -10.77 18.32
N ILE A 258 -7.97 -11.56 17.74
CA ILE A 258 -8.28 -11.48 16.30
C ILE A 258 -9.72 -11.03 16.11
N ASN A 259 -9.98 -10.30 15.03
CA ASN A 259 -11.35 -10.07 14.57
C ASN A 259 -11.83 -11.35 13.85
N VAL A 260 -12.72 -12.09 14.53
CA VAL A 260 -13.25 -13.37 14.02
C VAL A 260 -14.03 -13.17 12.72
N ASP A 261 -14.78 -12.08 12.58
CA ASP A 261 -15.62 -11.82 11.42
C ASP A 261 -14.79 -11.44 10.18
N ASP A 262 -13.73 -10.65 10.35
CA ASP A 262 -12.76 -10.38 9.29
C ASP A 262 -12.05 -11.68 8.85
N THR A 263 -11.65 -12.51 9.82
CA THR A 263 -10.98 -13.79 9.54
C THR A 263 -11.90 -14.77 8.80
N ARG A 264 -13.20 -14.81 9.15
CA ARG A 264 -14.22 -15.59 8.44
C ARG A 264 -14.42 -15.08 7.02
N SER A 265 -14.53 -13.77 6.84
CA SER A 265 -14.68 -13.16 5.51
C SER A 265 -13.50 -13.54 4.60
N ARG A 266 -12.26 -13.49 5.12
CA ARG A 266 -11.07 -13.96 4.40
C ARG A 266 -11.13 -15.45 4.03
N MET A 267 -11.64 -16.30 4.92
CA MET A 267 -11.82 -17.73 4.64
C MET A 267 -12.83 -17.95 3.52
N GLU A 268 -13.97 -17.24 3.53
CA GLU A 268 -14.97 -17.30 2.46
C GLU A 268 -14.42 -16.80 1.12
N LEU A 269 -13.56 -15.77 1.14
CA LEU A 269 -12.85 -15.31 -0.06
C LEU A 269 -11.97 -16.41 -0.64
N VAL A 270 -11.19 -17.12 0.19
CA VAL A 270 -10.35 -18.25 -0.26
C VAL A 270 -11.22 -19.33 -0.89
N ASP A 271 -12.31 -19.72 -0.26
CA ASP A 271 -13.20 -20.77 -0.78
C ASP A 271 -13.81 -20.40 -2.11
N ARG A 272 -14.26 -19.15 -2.24
CA ARG A 272 -14.86 -18.65 -3.47
C ARG A 272 -13.84 -18.53 -4.59
N VAL A 273 -12.61 -18.09 -4.30
CA VAL A 273 -11.53 -18.08 -5.30
C VAL A 273 -11.13 -19.49 -5.70
N CYS A 274 -11.02 -20.43 -4.75
CA CYS A 274 -10.69 -21.82 -5.05
C CYS A 274 -11.73 -22.44 -5.99
N MET A 275 -13.02 -22.21 -5.71
CA MET A 275 -14.11 -22.68 -6.57
C MET A 275 -14.08 -22.03 -7.96
N LEU A 276 -13.78 -20.74 -8.06
CA LEU A 276 -13.80 -20.01 -9.33
C LEU A 276 -12.60 -20.33 -10.23
N VAL A 277 -11.41 -20.46 -9.64
CA VAL A 277 -10.14 -20.59 -10.37
C VAL A 277 -9.76 -22.06 -10.60
N PHE A 278 -9.94 -22.91 -9.59
CA PHE A 278 -9.53 -24.31 -9.66
C PHE A 278 -10.70 -25.28 -9.85
N GLY A 279 -11.94 -24.82 -9.75
CA GLY A 279 -13.13 -25.68 -9.83
C GLY A 279 -13.29 -26.64 -8.65
N ALA A 280 -12.48 -26.48 -7.59
CA ALA A 280 -12.49 -27.32 -6.40
C ALA A 280 -12.82 -26.46 -5.17
N ALA A 281 -13.93 -26.76 -4.52
CA ALA A 281 -14.20 -26.30 -3.17
C ALA A 281 -13.77 -27.43 -2.23
N ASP A 282 -12.54 -27.37 -1.73
CA ASP A 282 -12.09 -28.38 -0.78
C ASP A 282 -12.87 -28.25 0.54
N ALA A 283 -13.40 -29.38 1.01
CA ALA A 283 -14.22 -29.55 2.22
C ALA A 283 -13.50 -29.09 3.52
#